data_AF-A0A151WIY1-F1
#
_entry.id   AF-A0A151WIY1-F1
#
_cell.length_a   1.000
_cell.length_b   1.000
_cell.length_c   1.000
_cell.angle_alpha   90.00
_cell.angle_beta   90.00
_cell.angle_gamma   90.00
#
_symmetry.space_group_name_H-M   'P 1'
#
loop_
_entity.id
_entity.type
_entity.pdbx_description
1 polymer ?
#
loop_
_entity_poly.entity_id
_entity_poly.type
_entity_poly.pdbx_seq_one_letter_code
_entity_poly.pdbx_strand_id
1 'polypeptide(L)'
;MKKYDDPASIRKCYYCPVCYVILKTFAADDRTKENLFCQECECRYNKPTLKKSANYFLHLPLEQQLRDFVNSNKYAMLQRENDNYSDITCGKFYRSLKDAGIIQLHDITLQISTDGVQVFNSSPVTMWPIQIMINELPYRERRKNMMLCGL
;
A
#
# COMPACT_ATOMS: atom_id res chain seq x y z
N MET A 1 6.11 -19.08 16.32
CA MET A 1 5.63 -17.68 16.29
C MET A 1 6.20 -17.05 15.03
N LYS A 2 5.38 -16.70 14.02
CA LYS A 2 5.89 -15.99 12.82
C LYS A 2 6.43 -14.65 13.31
N LYS A 3 7.74 -14.44 13.19
CA LYS A 3 8.34 -13.11 13.34
C LYS A 3 7.78 -12.30 12.18
N TYR A 4 6.92 -11.33 12.48
CA TYR A 4 6.63 -10.29 11.50
C TYR A 4 7.95 -9.53 11.31
N ASP A 5 8.39 -9.40 10.06
CA ASP A 5 9.49 -8.51 9.71
C ASP A 5 9.18 -7.11 10.28
N ASP A 6 10.21 -6.38 10.71
CA ASP A 6 10.09 -5.06 11.32
C ASP A 6 9.13 -4.22 10.47
N PRO A 7 7.94 -3.83 10.99
CA PRO A 7 6.90 -3.27 10.16
C PRO A 7 7.46 -2.03 9.48
N ALA A 8 7.46 -2.03 8.14
CA ALA A 8 7.83 -0.87 7.33
C ALA A 8 7.29 0.39 8.00
N SER A 9 8.20 1.27 8.45
CA SER A 9 7.90 2.34 9.41
C SER A 9 6.57 3.05 9.07
N ILE A 10 5.50 2.65 9.76
CA ILE A 10 4.15 3.12 9.44
C ILE A 10 4.12 4.62 9.70
N ARG A 11 3.55 5.37 8.76
CA ARG A 11 3.47 6.82 8.84
C ARG A 11 2.02 7.28 8.94
N LYS A 12 1.78 8.34 9.72
CA LYS A 12 0.50 9.06 9.75
C LYS A 12 0.61 10.30 8.90
N CYS A 13 -0.15 10.33 7.82
CA CYS A 13 -0.26 11.47 6.91
C CYS A 13 -1.48 12.29 7.29
N TYR A 14 -1.26 13.46 7.89
CA TYR A 14 -2.33 14.40 8.22
C TYR A 14 -2.62 15.27 7.02
N TYR A 15 -3.90 15.52 6.75
CA TYR A 15 -4.35 16.31 5.61
C TYR A 15 -5.32 17.41 6.06
N CYS A 16 -5.47 18.45 5.23
CA CYS A 16 -6.44 19.51 5.45
C CYS A 16 -7.85 18.99 5.16
N PRO A 17 -8.81 19.05 6.11
CA PRO A 17 -10.18 18.57 5.87
C PRO A 17 -10.99 19.40 4.87
N VAL A 18 -10.48 20.57 4.45
CA VAL A 18 -11.14 21.44 3.47
C VAL A 18 -10.55 21.23 2.07
N CYS A 19 -9.21 21.21 1.97
CA CYS A 19 -8.51 21.17 0.68
C CYS A 19 -8.01 19.76 0.30
N TYR A 20 -8.05 18.80 1.23
CA TYR A 20 -7.52 17.44 1.07
C TYR A 20 -6.03 17.34 0.73
N VAL A 21 -5.28 18.44 0.81
CA VAL A 21 -3.82 18.46 0.67
C VAL A 21 -3.13 17.91 1.91
N ILE A 22 -1.99 17.24 1.72
CA ILE A 22 -1.17 16.72 2.81
C ILE A 22 -0.52 17.90 3.54
N LEU A 23 -0.73 17.96 4.85
CA LEU A 23 -0.12 18.97 5.71
C LEU A 23 1.26 18.51 6.16
N LYS A 24 1.32 17.30 6.73
CA LYS A 24 2.57 16.72 7.23
C LYS A 24 2.42 15.22 7.47
N THR A 25 3.55 14.52 7.37
CA THR A 25 3.66 13.09 7.66
C THR A 25 4.55 12.87 8.87
N PHE A 26 4.11 11.99 9.77
CA PHE A 26 4.81 11.63 11.01
C PHE A 26 5.00 10.12 11.11
N ALA A 27 5.94 9.66 11.94
CA ALA A 27 5.94 8.26 12.39
C ALA A 27 4.62 7.94 13.12
N ALA A 28 4.13 6.70 13.01
CA ALA A 28 2.81 6.33 13.54
C ALA A 28 2.71 6.45 15.07
N ASP A 29 3.81 6.25 15.78
CA ASP A 29 3.95 6.35 17.23
C ASP A 29 4.29 7.75 17.72
N ASP A 30 4.54 8.71 16.81
CA ASP A 30 4.93 10.07 17.17
C ASP A 30 3.84 10.80 17.98
N ARG A 31 4.24 11.22 19.18
CA ARG A 31 3.35 11.87 20.17
C ARG A 31 3.53 13.37 20.25
N THR A 32 4.44 13.95 19.46
CA THR A 32 4.67 15.40 19.45
C THR A 32 3.37 16.14 19.17
N LYS A 33 3.18 17.26 19.88
CA LYS A 33 2.12 18.21 19.59
C LYS A 33 2.68 19.21 18.60
N GLU A 34 2.03 19.34 17.45
CA GLU A 34 2.48 20.24 16.40
C GLU A 34 1.29 21.00 15.81
N ASN A 35 1.53 22.27 15.47
CA ASN A 35 0.61 23.09 14.71
C ASN A 35 0.93 22.94 13.22
N LEU A 36 -0.10 22.70 12.42
CA LEU A 36 -0.02 22.47 11.00
C LEU A 36 -0.73 23.61 10.27
N PHE A 37 -0.18 24.05 9.15
CA PHE A 37 -0.71 25.14 8.35
C PHE A 37 -1.01 24.65 6.94
N CYS A 38 -2.23 24.89 6.47
CA CYS A 38 -2.60 24.64 5.08
C CYS A 38 -2.25 25.86 4.24
N GLN A 39 -1.48 25.68 3.17
CA GLN A 39 -1.12 26.79 2.26
C GLN A 39 -2.28 27.19 1.33
N GLU A 40 -3.22 26.27 1.05
CA GLU A 40 -4.32 26.50 0.11
C GLU A 40 -5.47 27.34 0.71
N CYS A 41 -5.84 27.07 1.96
CA CYS A 41 -6.94 27.76 2.64
C CYS A 41 -6.50 28.59 3.85
N GLU A 42 -5.19 28.70 4.08
CA GLU A 42 -4.56 29.43 5.18
C GLU A 42 -5.03 29.02 6.60
N CYS A 43 -5.74 27.89 6.71
CA CYS A 43 -6.25 27.39 7.97
C CYS A 43 -5.14 26.76 8.80
N ARG A 44 -5.22 27.00 10.11
CA ARG A 44 -4.31 26.42 11.11
C ARG A 44 -5.01 25.29 11.84
N TYR A 45 -4.31 24.17 11.95
CA TYR A 45 -4.76 22.99 12.66
C TYR A 45 -3.77 22.63 13.75
N ASN A 46 -4.23 21.92 14.77
CA ASN A 46 -3.34 21.23 15.69
C ASN A 46 -3.45 19.71 15.43
N LYS A 47 -2.32 19.01 15.52
CA LYS A 47 -2.24 17.57 15.28
C LYS A 47 -3.19 16.75 16.19
N PRO A 48 -3.34 17.04 17.50
CA PRO A 48 -4.30 16.32 18.36
C PRO A 48 -5.76 16.41 17.89
N THR A 49 -6.21 17.58 17.43
CA THR A 49 -7.57 17.81 16.92
C THR A 49 -7.77 17.04 15.63
N LEU A 50 -6.84 17.12 14.67
CA LEU A 50 -6.93 16.35 13.42
C LEU A 50 -6.95 14.84 13.69
N LYS A 51 -6.19 14.37 14.68
CA LYS A 51 -6.21 12.96 15.10
C LYS A 51 -7.57 12.57 15.67
N LYS A 52 -8.16 13.40 16.53
CA LYS A 52 -9.48 13.15 17.14
C LYS A 52 -10.60 13.11 16.09
N SER A 53 -10.51 13.94 15.06
CA SER A 53 -11.47 13.98 13.95
C SER A 53 -11.13 13.03 12.80
N ALA A 54 -10.15 12.13 12.97
CA ALA A 54 -9.70 11.18 11.95
C ALA A 54 -9.30 11.82 10.60
N ASN A 55 -8.78 13.05 10.63
CA ASN A 55 -8.24 13.74 9.45
C ASN A 55 -6.79 13.34 9.18
N TYR A 56 -6.57 12.04 9.01
CA TYR A 56 -5.30 11.45 8.61
C TYR A 56 -5.54 10.09 7.97
N PHE A 57 -4.55 9.58 7.26
CA PHE A 57 -4.49 8.19 6.82
C PHE A 57 -3.15 7.58 7.22
N LEU A 58 -3.09 6.26 7.27
CA LEU A 58 -1.85 5.52 7.46
C LEU A 58 -1.20 5.29 6.10
N HIS A 59 0.08 5.62 5.99
CA HIS A 59 0.91 5.32 4.84
C HIS A 59 1.96 4.29 5.26
N LEU A 60 1.97 3.18 4.56
CA LEU A 60 2.96 2.13 4.69
C LEU A 60 3.85 2.20 3.44
N PRO A 61 5.15 2.51 3.56
CA PRO A 61 6.00 2.71 2.40
C PRO A 61 6.08 1.48 1.50
N LEU A 62 5.47 1.56 0.30
CA LEU A 62 5.51 0.49 -0.69
C LEU A 62 6.93 0.22 -1.17
N GLU A 63 7.72 1.28 -1.36
CA GLU A 63 9.12 1.15 -1.81
C GLU A 63 9.93 0.24 -0.88
N GLN A 64 9.80 0.44 0.44
CA GLN A 64 10.50 -0.40 1.41
C GLN A 64 10.01 -1.85 1.32
N GLN A 65 8.69 -2.07 1.27
CA GLN A 65 8.12 -3.41 1.15
C GLN A 65 8.58 -4.15 -0.13
N LEU A 66 8.68 -3.43 -1.26
CA LEU A 66 9.20 -3.99 -2.51
C LEU A 66 10.70 -4.28 -2.41
N ARG A 67 11.50 -3.38 -1.82
CA ARG A 67 12.93 -3.60 -1.58
C ARG A 67 13.15 -4.84 -0.72
N ASP A 68 12.41 -4.97 0.37
CA ASP A 68 12.49 -6.13 1.27
C ASP A 68 12.09 -7.42 0.55
N PHE A 69 11.04 -7.36 -0.28
CA PHE A 69 10.63 -8.49 -1.10
C PHE A 69 11.71 -8.93 -2.09
N VAL A 70 12.26 -8.00 -2.88
CA VAL A 70 13.29 -8.28 -3.90
C VAL A 70 14.56 -8.83 -3.27
N ASN A 71 14.92 -8.34 -2.07
CA ASN A 71 16.09 -8.82 -1.32
C ASN A 71 15.83 -10.12 -0.54
N SER A 72 14.59 -10.64 -0.54
CA SER A 72 14.23 -11.89 0.14
C SER A 72 14.34 -13.11 -0.77
N ASN A 73 14.35 -14.30 -0.17
CA ASN A 73 14.28 -15.57 -0.90
C ASN A 73 12.98 -15.74 -1.73
N LYS A 74 11.96 -14.91 -1.48
CA LYS A 74 10.69 -14.93 -2.21
C LYS A 74 10.83 -14.41 -3.63
N TYR A 75 11.85 -13.59 -3.91
CA TYR A 75 12.13 -13.12 -5.26
C TYR A 75 12.42 -14.28 -6.22
N ALA A 76 13.07 -15.35 -5.73
CA ALA A 76 13.31 -16.57 -6.50
C ALA A 76 12.03 -17.36 -6.82
N MET A 77 10.91 -17.06 -6.16
CA MET A 77 9.61 -17.71 -6.41
C MET A 77 8.85 -17.09 -7.60
N LEU A 78 9.33 -15.97 -8.15
CA LEU A 78 8.65 -15.29 -9.25
C LEU A 78 8.67 -16.17 -10.52
N GLN A 79 7.48 -16.47 -11.02
CA GLN A 79 7.23 -17.16 -12.28
C GLN A 79 7.37 -16.18 -13.44
N ARG A 80 8.56 -16.17 -14.05
CA ARG A 80 8.87 -15.31 -15.21
C ARG A 80 8.14 -15.74 -16.47
N GLU A 81 7.97 -17.06 -16.59
CA GLU A 81 7.17 -17.71 -17.62
C GLU A 81 6.08 -18.52 -16.93
N ASN A 82 4.87 -18.45 -17.47
CA ASN A 82 3.72 -19.12 -16.91
C ASN A 82 2.84 -19.65 -18.04
N ASP A 83 2.89 -20.97 -18.20
CA ASP A 83 2.09 -21.71 -19.18
C ASP A 83 0.71 -22.11 -18.62
N ASN A 84 0.41 -21.74 -17.38
CA ASN A 84 -0.88 -22.01 -16.78
C ASN A 84 -1.94 -21.04 -17.34
N TYR A 85 -2.81 -21.55 -18.22
CA TYR A 85 -3.83 -20.79 -18.96
C TYR A 85 -4.90 -20.08 -18.11
N SER A 86 -4.83 -20.18 -16.78
CA SER A 86 -5.78 -19.58 -15.84
C SER A 86 -5.22 -18.39 -15.04
N ASP A 87 -4.00 -17.94 -15.33
CA ASP A 87 -3.35 -16.87 -14.58
C ASP A 87 -3.42 -15.49 -15.26
N ILE A 88 -3.33 -14.41 -14.47
CA ILE A 88 -3.30 -13.04 -14.99
C ILE A 88 -2.13 -12.81 -15.96
N THR A 89 -0.98 -13.45 -15.68
CA THR A 89 0.24 -13.34 -16.51
C THR A 89 0.15 -14.10 -17.84
N CYS A 90 -0.85 -14.97 -18.01
CA CYS A 90 -1.11 -15.63 -19.30
C CYS A 90 -2.19 -14.90 -20.13
N GLY A 91 -2.80 -13.84 -19.59
CA GLY A 91 -3.82 -13.06 -20.28
C GLY A 91 -3.29 -12.43 -21.57
N LYS A 92 -4.14 -12.37 -22.61
CA LYS A 92 -3.76 -11.83 -23.94
C LYS A 92 -3.14 -10.43 -23.85
N PHE A 93 -3.74 -9.56 -23.03
CA PHE A 93 -3.24 -8.19 -22.84
C PHE A 93 -1.87 -8.16 -22.17
N TYR A 94 -1.67 -8.96 -21.12
CA TYR A 94 -0.39 -9.05 -20.44
C TYR A 94 0.72 -9.58 -21.38
N ARG A 95 0.41 -10.61 -22.18
CA ARG A 95 1.32 -11.13 -23.21
C ARG A 95 1.65 -10.09 -24.27
N SER A 96 0.66 -9.32 -24.75
CA SER A 96 0.94 -8.26 -25.72
C SER A 96 1.88 -7.17 -25.18
N LEU A 97 1.84 -6.88 -23.86
CA LEU A 97 2.78 -5.95 -23.25
C LEU A 97 4.20 -6.54 -23.15
N LYS A 98 4.32 -7.85 -22.91
CA LYS A 98 5.62 -8.56 -22.98
C LYS A 98 6.16 -8.58 -24.41
N ASP A 99 5.35 -8.94 -25.39
CA ASP A 99 5.73 -9.01 -26.81
C ASP A 99 6.14 -7.64 -27.35
N ALA A 100 5.51 -6.56 -26.86
CA ALA A 100 5.89 -5.18 -27.17
C ALA A 100 7.14 -4.69 -26.42
N GLY A 101 7.74 -5.49 -25.55
CA GLY A 101 8.91 -5.13 -24.75
C GLY A 101 8.64 -4.13 -23.62
N ILE A 102 7.36 -3.86 -23.31
CA ILE A 102 6.95 -2.97 -22.21
C ILE A 102 7.17 -3.64 -20.86
N ILE A 103 6.89 -4.95 -20.76
CA ILE A 103 7.21 -5.76 -19.59
C ILE A 103 8.42 -6.63 -19.93
N GLN A 104 9.53 -6.40 -19.25
CA GLN A 104 10.78 -7.13 -19.42
C GLN A 104 10.89 -8.30 -18.43
N LEU A 105 11.92 -9.13 -18.62
CA LEU A 105 12.14 -10.34 -17.83
C LEU A 105 12.25 -10.08 -16.32
N HIS A 106 12.88 -8.96 -15.93
CA HIS A 106 13.12 -8.62 -14.53
C HIS A 106 12.08 -7.67 -13.94
N ASP A 107 11.15 -7.19 -14.76
CA ASP A 107 10.07 -6.34 -14.27
C ASP A 107 9.13 -7.12 -13.35
N ILE A 108 8.52 -6.39 -12.43
CA ILE A 108 7.52 -6.90 -11.50
C ILE A 108 6.26 -6.11 -11.75
N THR A 109 5.15 -6.80 -12.01
CA THR A 109 3.87 -6.13 -12.18
C THR A 109 3.04 -6.25 -10.91
N LEU A 110 2.33 -5.17 -10.60
CA LEU A 110 1.58 -5.03 -9.36
C LEU A 110 0.09 -4.98 -9.66
N GLN A 111 -0.69 -5.71 -8.89
CA GLN A 111 -2.14 -5.56 -8.82
C GLN A 111 -2.50 -4.81 -7.55
N ILE A 112 -3.28 -3.73 -7.70
CA ILE A 112 -3.75 -2.90 -6.59
C ILE A 112 -5.23 -3.19 -6.37
N SER A 113 -5.60 -3.46 -5.11
CA SER A 113 -6.98 -3.58 -4.66
C SER A 113 -7.25 -2.51 -3.59
N THR A 114 -8.44 -1.94 -3.61
CA THR A 114 -8.91 -0.95 -2.63
C THR A 114 -10.21 -1.39 -1.97
N ASP A 115 -10.50 -2.70 -1.97
CA ASP A 115 -11.79 -3.20 -1.48
C ASP A 115 -12.02 -2.86 0.00
N GLY A 116 -13.23 -2.39 0.30
CA GLY A 116 -13.61 -1.91 1.62
C GLY A 116 -13.91 -3.05 2.58
N VAL A 117 -13.39 -2.96 3.80
CA VAL A 117 -13.68 -3.93 4.87
C VAL A 117 -14.46 -3.23 5.99
N GLN A 118 -15.61 -3.80 6.34
CA GLN A 118 -16.29 -3.45 7.59
C GLN A 118 -15.53 -4.06 8.76
N VAL A 119 -15.01 -3.22 9.64
CA VAL A 119 -14.15 -3.68 10.76
C VAL A 119 -15.00 -4.31 11.87
N PHE A 120 -16.24 -3.86 12.04
CA PHE A 120 -17.19 -4.40 13.02
C PHE A 120 -18.60 -4.43 12.42
N ASN A 121 -19.33 -5.52 12.68
CA ASN A 121 -20.71 -5.70 12.20
C ASN A 121 -21.69 -4.63 12.73
N SER A 122 -21.32 -3.92 13.79
CA SER A 122 -22.17 -2.94 14.50
C SER A 122 -21.61 -1.51 14.53
N SER A 123 -20.46 -1.25 13.88
CA SER A 123 -19.86 0.09 13.84
C SER A 123 -19.93 0.67 12.42
N PRO A 124 -20.25 1.96 12.23
CA PRO A 124 -20.19 2.61 10.91
C PRO A 124 -18.75 2.80 10.40
N VAL A 125 -17.73 2.36 11.15
CA VAL A 125 -16.33 2.48 10.76
C VAL A 125 -15.99 1.47 9.67
N THR A 126 -15.89 1.96 8.43
CA THR A 126 -15.37 1.23 7.28
C THR A 126 -13.90 1.57 7.05
N MET A 127 -13.09 0.58 6.68
CA MET A 127 -11.68 0.73 6.40
C MET A 127 -11.42 0.41 4.93
N TRP A 128 -10.61 1.23 4.25
CA TRP A 128 -10.34 1.11 2.82
C TRP A 128 -8.84 0.86 2.58
N PRO A 129 -8.36 -0.37 2.84
CA PRO A 129 -6.95 -0.70 2.70
C PRO A 129 -6.53 -0.68 1.22
N ILE A 130 -5.40 -0.04 0.91
CA ILE A 130 -4.74 -0.15 -0.39
C ILE A 130 -3.82 -1.36 -0.34
N GLN A 131 -4.30 -2.49 -0.88
CA GLN A 131 -3.60 -3.75 -0.92
C GLN A 131 -2.89 -3.94 -2.25
N ILE A 132 -1.68 -4.50 -2.21
CA ILE A 132 -0.87 -4.74 -3.40
C ILE A 132 -0.42 -6.19 -3.44
N MET A 133 -0.50 -6.80 -4.63
CA MET A 133 0.00 -8.14 -4.90
C MET A 133 0.94 -8.11 -6.10
N ILE A 134 1.97 -8.94 -6.06
CA ILE A 134 2.87 -9.16 -7.19
C ILE A 134 2.28 -10.26 -8.08
N ASN A 135 2.07 -9.98 -9.36
CA ASN A 135 1.42 -10.92 -10.27
C ASN A 135 2.31 -12.11 -10.62
N GLU A 136 3.63 -11.94 -10.66
CA GLU A 136 4.56 -13.02 -11.02
C GLU A 136 4.72 -14.04 -9.88
N LEU A 137 4.21 -13.79 -8.68
CA LEU A 137 4.14 -14.81 -7.65
C LEU A 137 3.10 -15.90 -8.02
N PRO A 138 3.34 -17.17 -7.67
CA PRO A 138 2.33 -18.22 -7.78
C PRO A 138 1.07 -17.84 -7.01
N TYR A 139 -0.11 -18.23 -7.52
CA TYR A 139 -1.41 -17.86 -6.97
C TYR A 139 -1.52 -17.98 -5.43
N ARG A 140 -1.05 -19.10 -4.87
CA ARG A 140 -1.07 -19.34 -3.40
C ARG A 140 -0.12 -18.43 -2.62
N GLU A 141 0.97 -18.00 -3.23
CA GLU A 141 1.97 -17.14 -2.61
C GLU A 141 1.59 -15.65 -2.71
N ARG A 142 0.80 -15.22 -3.70
CA ARG A 142 0.30 -13.83 -3.80
C ARG A 142 -0.40 -13.39 -2.52
N ARG A 143 -1.36 -14.19 -2.04
CA ARG A 143 -2.15 -13.88 -0.82
C ARG A 143 -1.30 -13.88 0.45
N LYS A 144 -0.24 -14.68 0.51
CA LYS A 144 0.68 -14.75 1.66
C LYS A 144 1.66 -13.58 1.70
N ASN A 145 1.93 -12.97 0.54
CA ASN A 145 2.88 -11.88 0.37
C ASN A 145 2.19 -10.59 -0.07
N MET A 146 0.91 -10.44 0.27
CA MET A 146 0.15 -9.23 0.01
C MET A 146 0.73 -8.10 0.86
N MET A 147 1.03 -6.98 0.20
CA MET A 147 1.54 -5.76 0.80
C MET A 147 0.38 -4.81 1.10
N LEU A 148 0.55 -3.96 2.11
CA LEU A 148 -0.42 -2.93 2.48
C LEU A 148 0.26 -1.58 2.37
N CYS A 149 -0.34 -0.64 1.64
CA CYS A 149 0.30 0.65 1.32
C CYS A 149 -0.41 1.84 1.98
N GLY A 150 -1.72 1.72 2.20
CA GLY A 150 -2.53 2.81 2.70
C GLY A 150 -3.72 2.27 3.47
N LEU A 151 -4.18 3.03 4.47
CA LEU A 151 -5.34 2.70 5.28
C LEU A 151 -5.99 3.95 5.90
#